data_AF-A0A2L0CH36-F1
#
_entry.id   AF-A0A2L0CH36-F1
#
_cell.length_a   1.000
_cell.length_b   1.000
_cell.length_c   1.000
_cell.angle_alpha   90.00
_cell.angle_beta   90.00
_cell.angle_gamma   90.00
#
_symmetry.space_group_name_H-M   'P 1'
#
loop_
_entity.id
_entity.type
_entity.pdbx_description
1 polymer ?
#
loop_
_entity_poly.entity_id
_entity_poly.type
_entity_poly.pdbx_seq_one_letter_code
_entity_poly.pdbx_strand_id
1 'polypeptide(L)'
;DVDDLIDLDGSGKLHVLFGGTKVVQNTPPDKTSSFPRPQDGGCVAYVLRTGFNTSQGRLLRTILFGVKRVTANNKETFGFIMFLLIFAIAAAAYVWQKGVEDPERNRYKLFLECTLILTSVIPPELPIELSLAVNTSLLALSKLGVFCTEPFRIPFAGKIDTCCFDKTGTLTSDNLVVDGVALAKNGSTITSISDVPIETVQVLAVCHALSQLDDGIVGDPLEKATLTAIDWNLTKSETVIPKKIRSPALKIVRRFHFSSTYKRMATIASYSTDNSYQVSYVAAVKGAPEKLKSMFKKDECPAEYDEVYLEHSRKGARVLALGYKDLGKQSPKEMKDLTRQEVESDLKFVGFLIISCPLKSDSKAIIRELQNSSHRVIMITGDSPLTACHVAKELKFTTKTCLILTQQEMDSWVWKSIDESVTFQLEYDYKTLIKKYDLCITGDGLMYLRDLFNVFLNLVLPHIKIFARFDPKQKEYVILQLKHLGYTTL
;
A
#
# COMPACT_ATOMS: atom_id res chain seq x y z
N ASP A 1 26.07 21.40 -10.78
CA ASP A 1 24.60 21.51 -10.61
C ASP A 1 24.21 21.23 -9.17
N VAL A 2 23.56 22.21 -8.52
CA VAL A 2 23.28 22.22 -7.07
C VAL A 2 21.92 21.55 -6.75
N ASP A 3 21.11 21.29 -7.78
CA ASP A 3 19.78 20.70 -7.65
C ASP A 3 19.77 19.16 -7.52
N ASP A 4 20.91 18.49 -7.70
CA ASP A 4 21.05 17.03 -7.52
C ASP A 4 21.31 16.61 -6.06
N LEU A 5 21.49 17.55 -5.12
CA LEU A 5 22.22 17.24 -3.90
C LEU A 5 21.42 16.53 -2.79
N ILE A 6 20.08 16.61 -2.74
CA ILE A 6 19.27 15.78 -1.83
C ILE A 6 17.86 15.58 -2.43
N ASP A 7 17.68 14.55 -3.25
CA ASP A 7 16.33 14.08 -3.61
C ASP A 7 15.68 13.41 -2.39
N LEU A 8 14.77 14.13 -1.73
CA LEU A 8 14.07 13.68 -0.52
C LEU A 8 13.11 12.50 -0.78
N ASP A 9 12.66 12.32 -2.03
CA ASP A 9 11.66 11.31 -2.40
C ASP A 9 12.30 10.07 -3.06
N GLY A 10 13.49 10.20 -3.66
CA GLY A 10 14.26 9.11 -4.29
C GLY A 10 15.46 8.60 -3.48
N SER A 11 16.68 8.81 -3.99
CA SER A 11 17.91 8.23 -3.42
C SER A 11 18.31 8.84 -2.07
N GLY A 12 18.02 10.14 -1.87
CA GLY A 12 18.32 10.87 -0.64
C GLY A 12 17.43 10.48 0.54
N LYS A 13 16.32 9.77 0.31
CA LYS A 13 15.41 9.29 1.37
C LYS A 13 16.11 8.46 2.45
N LEU A 14 17.18 7.75 2.11
CA LEU A 14 18.00 6.98 3.07
C LEU A 14 18.75 7.86 4.06
N HIS A 15 19.01 9.12 3.69
CA HIS A 15 19.68 10.12 4.52
C HIS A 15 18.68 11.04 5.23
N VAL A 16 17.37 10.79 5.11
CA VAL A 16 16.31 11.57 5.74
C VAL A 16 15.74 10.80 6.93
N LEU A 17 15.80 11.40 8.11
CA LEU A 17 15.15 10.90 9.32
C LEU A 17 13.79 11.60 9.49
N PHE A 18 12.74 10.83 9.74
CA PHE A 18 11.39 11.37 9.92
C PHE A 18 11.04 11.52 11.40
N GLY A 19 10.40 12.64 11.76
CA GLY A 19 9.85 12.84 13.10
C GLY A 19 8.82 11.76 13.46
N GLY A 20 8.86 11.28 14.70
CA GLY A 20 8.03 10.18 15.18
C GLY A 20 8.66 8.79 15.02
N THR A 21 9.88 8.71 14.47
CA THR A 21 10.66 7.46 14.42
C THR A 21 11.62 7.37 15.61
N LYS A 22 11.87 6.15 16.09
CA LYS A 22 12.86 5.88 17.14
C LYS A 22 14.18 5.48 16.48
N VAL A 23 15.25 6.21 16.77
CA VAL A 23 16.61 5.79 16.39
C VAL A 23 17.03 4.67 17.32
N VAL A 24 17.31 3.50 16.74
CA VAL A 24 17.58 2.28 17.52
C VAL A 24 19.08 1.98 17.58
N GLN A 25 19.83 2.38 16.56
CA GLN A 25 21.28 2.27 16.51
C GLN A 25 21.83 3.51 15.80
N ASN A 26 23.00 3.97 16.25
CA ASN A 26 23.77 5.01 15.59
C ASN A 26 25.25 4.61 15.57
N THR A 27 26.03 5.28 14.72
CA THR A 27 27.48 5.15 14.70
C THR A 27 28.06 6.57 14.66
N PRO A 28 29.01 6.89 15.55
CA PRO A 28 29.60 8.22 15.59
C PRO A 28 30.43 8.48 14.31
N PRO A 29 30.54 9.74 13.88
CA PRO A 29 31.30 10.09 12.68
C PRO A 29 32.79 9.73 12.83
N ASP A 30 33.44 9.35 11.73
CA ASP A 30 34.86 8.95 11.72
C ASP A 30 35.78 10.06 12.23
N LYS A 31 36.91 9.67 12.84
CA LYS A 31 37.88 10.61 13.44
C LYS A 31 38.48 11.61 12.42
N THR A 32 38.39 11.29 11.13
CA THR A 32 38.90 12.08 10.00
C THR A 32 37.85 13.01 9.40
N SER A 33 36.60 12.97 9.88
CA SER A 33 35.56 13.87 9.37
C SER A 33 35.77 15.30 9.87
N SER A 34 35.47 16.28 9.03
CA SER A 34 35.60 17.72 9.31
C SER A 34 34.62 18.25 10.37
N PHE A 35 33.75 17.40 10.90
CA PHE A 35 32.72 17.76 11.86
C PHE A 35 33.13 17.35 13.29
N PRO A 36 32.90 18.22 14.30
CA PRO A 36 33.18 17.87 15.69
C PRO A 36 32.31 16.69 16.14
N ARG A 37 32.94 15.72 16.80
CA ARG A 37 32.22 14.58 17.39
C ARG A 37 31.35 15.06 18.54
N PRO A 38 30.06 14.69 18.58
CA PRO A 38 29.21 15.04 19.70
C PRO A 38 29.64 14.21 20.94
N GLN A 39 29.51 14.82 22.13
CA GLN A 39 30.00 14.23 23.39
C GLN A 39 29.24 12.97 23.81
N ASP A 40 28.02 12.80 23.31
CA ASP A 40 27.15 11.65 23.54
C ASP A 40 27.47 10.46 22.62
N GLY A 41 28.47 10.57 21.73
CA GLY A 41 28.77 9.54 20.74
C GLY A 41 27.69 9.39 19.66
N GLY A 42 26.81 10.39 19.52
CA GLY A 42 25.74 10.44 18.54
C GLY A 42 26.21 10.69 17.11
N CYS A 43 25.23 10.73 16.20
CA CYS A 43 25.41 11.14 14.81
C CYS A 43 24.88 12.57 14.62
N VAL A 44 25.60 13.39 13.86
CA VAL A 44 25.19 14.77 13.56
C VAL A 44 24.23 14.77 12.37
N ALA A 45 23.11 15.47 12.48
CA ALA A 45 22.10 15.60 11.42
C ALA A 45 21.61 17.05 11.29
N TYR A 46 21.16 17.42 10.09
CA TYR A 46 20.57 18.73 9.82
C TYR A 46 19.04 18.67 9.93
N VAL A 47 18.45 19.66 10.59
CA VAL A 47 16.99 19.78 10.70
C VAL A 47 16.44 20.36 9.38
N LEU A 48 15.71 19.54 8.62
CA LEU A 48 15.10 19.96 7.36
C LEU A 48 13.76 20.68 7.55
N ARG A 49 12.92 20.19 8.47
CA ARG A 49 11.56 20.71 8.73
C ARG A 49 11.22 20.58 10.22
N THR A 50 10.42 21.51 10.73
CA THR A 50 9.95 21.54 12.13
C THR A 50 8.42 21.68 12.20
N GLY A 51 7.83 21.30 13.34
CA GLY A 51 6.40 21.45 13.61
C GLY A 51 5.48 20.78 12.58
N PHE A 52 4.40 21.48 12.20
CA PHE A 52 3.39 21.01 11.24
C PHE A 52 3.90 20.85 9.80
N ASN A 53 5.11 21.31 9.47
CA ASN A 53 5.72 21.12 8.16
C ASN A 53 6.42 19.76 8.02
N THR A 54 6.68 19.06 9.13
CA THR A 54 7.19 17.67 9.11
C THR A 54 6.16 16.70 8.51
N SER A 55 6.58 15.51 8.07
CA SER A 55 5.65 14.50 7.54
C SER A 55 4.60 14.09 8.57
N GLN A 56 5.00 13.84 9.83
CA GLN A 56 4.09 13.55 10.94
C GLN A 56 3.17 14.73 11.23
N GLY A 57 3.71 15.95 11.26
CA GLY A 57 2.95 17.17 11.47
C GLY A 57 1.92 17.42 10.37
N ARG A 58 2.26 17.19 9.10
CA ARG A 58 1.31 17.28 7.97
C ARG A 58 0.22 16.23 8.10
N LEU A 59 0.56 14.99 8.46
CA LEU A 59 -0.43 13.93 8.67
C LEU A 59 -1.39 14.26 9.82
N LEU A 60 -0.86 14.70 10.96
CA LEU A 60 -1.69 15.22 12.07
C LEU A 60 -2.56 16.39 11.64
N ARG A 61 -2.02 17.35 10.88
CA ARG A 61 -2.80 18.47 10.35
C ARG A 61 -3.92 17.99 9.42
N THR A 62 -3.65 17.02 8.56
CA THR A 62 -4.68 16.43 7.68
C THR A 62 -5.72 15.66 8.47
N ILE A 63 -5.35 14.95 9.54
CA ILE A 63 -6.33 14.27 10.41
C ILE A 63 -7.18 15.31 11.17
N LEU A 64 -6.55 16.32 11.77
CA LEU A 64 -7.21 17.33 12.60
C LEU A 64 -8.08 18.30 11.80
N PHE A 65 -7.65 18.66 10.59
CA PHE A 65 -8.27 19.72 9.78
C PHE A 65 -8.75 19.27 8.38
N GLY A 66 -8.33 18.10 7.89
CA GLY A 66 -8.76 17.55 6.60
C GLY A 66 -10.08 16.78 6.68
N VAL A 67 -10.49 16.40 7.90
CA VAL A 67 -11.83 15.90 8.15
C VAL A 67 -12.79 17.08 8.25
N LYS A 68 -13.68 17.25 7.25
CA LYS A 68 -14.87 18.06 7.46
C LYS A 68 -15.63 17.47 8.64
N ARG A 69 -15.79 18.23 9.72
CA ARG A 69 -16.63 17.80 10.85
C ARG A 69 -18.02 17.52 10.30
N VAL A 70 -18.42 16.26 10.41
CA VAL A 70 -19.77 15.84 10.07
C VAL A 70 -20.65 16.25 11.23
N THR A 71 -21.44 17.30 11.03
CA THR A 71 -22.43 17.76 11.99
C THR A 71 -23.75 17.03 11.76
N ALA A 72 -24.55 16.87 12.82
CA ALA A 72 -25.93 16.36 12.72
C ALA A 72 -26.84 17.22 11.82
N ASN A 73 -26.41 18.43 11.47
CA ASN A 73 -27.15 19.36 10.60
C ASN A 73 -26.97 18.98 9.11
N ASN A 74 -27.77 18.01 8.65
CA ASN A 74 -27.75 17.56 7.28
C ASN A 74 -28.71 18.40 6.40
N LYS A 75 -28.40 18.52 5.09
CA LYS A 75 -29.31 19.17 4.12
C LYS A 75 -30.70 18.52 4.11
N GLU A 76 -30.75 17.20 4.31
CA GLU A 76 -32.00 16.44 4.43
C GLU A 76 -32.85 16.93 5.61
N THR A 77 -32.23 17.16 6.77
CA THR A 77 -32.89 17.69 7.97
C THR A 77 -33.44 19.10 7.72
N PHE A 78 -32.65 19.96 7.07
CA PHE A 78 -33.12 21.30 6.72
C PHE A 78 -34.27 21.26 5.70
N GLY A 79 -34.22 20.36 4.72
CA GLY A 79 -35.30 20.13 3.77
C GLY A 79 -36.59 19.66 4.46
N PHE A 80 -36.47 18.73 5.41
CA PHE A 80 -37.60 18.28 6.23
C PHE A 80 -38.20 19.40 7.08
N ILE A 81 -37.36 20.19 7.76
CA ILE A 81 -37.81 21.35 8.56
C ILE A 81 -38.50 22.38 7.66
N MET A 82 -37.92 22.69 6.49
CA MET A 82 -38.54 23.61 5.52
C MET A 82 -39.89 23.10 5.02
N PHE A 83 -40.01 21.80 4.75
CA PHE A 83 -41.28 21.19 4.37
C PHE A 83 -42.34 21.36 5.46
N LEU A 84 -42.01 21.05 6.72
CA LEU A 84 -42.94 21.24 7.84
C LEU A 84 -43.28 22.72 8.07
N LEU A 85 -42.32 23.62 7.91
CA LEU A 85 -42.49 25.07 8.05
C LEU A 85 -43.52 25.61 7.04
N ILE A 86 -43.55 25.10 5.81
CA ILE A 86 -44.53 25.51 4.79
C ILE A 86 -45.96 25.21 5.27
N PHE A 87 -46.21 24.02 5.83
CA PHE A 87 -47.51 23.66 6.39
C PHE A 87 -47.85 24.51 7.62
N ALA A 88 -46.87 24.76 8.48
CA ALA A 88 -47.05 25.59 9.67
C ALA A 88 -47.45 27.02 9.33
N ILE A 89 -46.78 27.62 8.35
CA ILE A 89 -47.08 28.98 7.87
C ILE A 89 -48.46 29.01 7.22
N ALA A 90 -48.82 28.01 6.41
CA ALA A 90 -50.16 27.94 5.80
C ALA A 90 -51.26 27.83 6.86
N ALA A 91 -51.08 26.99 7.88
CA ALA A 91 -52.01 26.84 8.99
C ALA A 91 -52.11 28.12 9.83
N ALA A 92 -50.98 28.75 10.16
CA ALA A 92 -50.94 30.00 10.90
C ALA A 92 -51.62 31.14 10.12
N ALA A 93 -51.39 31.23 8.80
CA ALA A 93 -52.05 32.21 7.94
C ALA A 93 -53.57 32.01 7.88
N TYR A 94 -54.02 30.75 7.77
CA TYR A 94 -55.44 30.41 7.80
C TYR A 94 -56.10 30.80 9.14
N VAL A 95 -55.47 30.44 10.27
CA VAL A 95 -55.95 30.78 11.62
C VAL A 95 -55.96 32.30 11.81
N TRP A 96 -54.94 33.00 11.31
CA TRP A 96 -54.88 34.46 11.36
C TRP A 96 -56.04 35.08 10.57
N GLN A 97 -56.25 34.65 9.32
CA GLN A 97 -57.30 35.21 8.47
C GLN A 97 -58.70 34.96 9.06
N LYS A 98 -58.99 33.73 9.46
CA LYS A 98 -60.29 33.38 10.09
C LYS A 98 -60.47 34.03 11.47
N GLY A 99 -59.40 34.20 12.22
CA GLY A 99 -59.47 34.82 13.54
C GLY A 99 -59.64 36.34 13.53
N VAL A 100 -59.25 37.02 12.44
CA VAL A 100 -59.50 38.46 12.25
C VAL A 100 -60.93 38.75 11.81
N GLU A 101 -61.60 37.79 11.15
CA GLU A 101 -63.02 37.89 10.79
C GLU A 101 -63.95 37.93 12.02
N ASP A 102 -63.50 37.42 13.17
CA ASP A 102 -64.30 37.27 14.39
C ASP A 102 -64.12 38.48 15.34
N PRO A 103 -65.10 39.40 15.50
CA PRO A 103 -64.90 40.69 16.18
C PRO A 103 -64.63 40.60 17.70
N GLU A 104 -65.01 39.48 18.33
CA GLU A 104 -64.84 39.29 19.79
C GLU A 104 -63.46 38.74 20.18
N ARG A 105 -62.61 38.36 19.20
CA ARG A 105 -61.30 37.77 19.47
C ARG A 105 -60.21 38.82 19.67
N ASN A 106 -59.50 38.71 20.79
CA ASN A 106 -58.34 39.56 21.08
C ASN A 106 -57.16 39.21 20.14
N ARG A 107 -56.69 40.20 19.37
CA ARG A 107 -55.55 40.08 18.43
C ARG A 107 -54.26 39.60 19.09
N TYR A 108 -54.05 39.95 20.36
CA TYR A 108 -52.88 39.47 21.11
C TYR A 108 -52.93 37.96 21.34
N LYS A 109 -54.12 37.42 21.63
CA LYS A 109 -54.33 35.98 21.79
C LYS A 109 -54.15 35.23 20.46
N LEU A 110 -54.64 35.80 19.36
CA LEU A 110 -54.47 35.26 18.01
C LEU A 110 -52.98 35.18 17.60
N PHE A 111 -52.21 36.22 17.92
CA PHE A 111 -50.76 36.24 17.68
C PHE A 111 -50.02 35.13 18.47
N LEU A 112 -50.41 34.92 19.74
CA LEU A 112 -49.85 33.83 20.55
C LEU A 112 -50.20 32.45 19.98
N GLU A 113 -51.44 32.24 19.52
CA GLU A 113 -51.87 30.99 18.88
C GLU A 113 -51.07 30.72 17.59
N CYS A 114 -50.85 31.73 16.74
CA CYS A 114 -50.03 31.59 15.53
C CYS A 114 -48.56 31.30 15.86
N THR A 115 -48.00 31.95 16.88
CA THR A 115 -46.62 31.70 17.35
C THR A 115 -46.49 30.27 17.87
N LEU A 116 -47.49 29.77 18.61
CA LEU A 116 -47.52 28.42 19.15
C LEU A 116 -47.52 27.36 18.03
N ILE A 117 -48.29 27.58 16.96
CA ILE A 117 -48.29 26.70 15.77
C ILE A 117 -46.89 26.64 15.15
N LEU A 118 -46.21 27.78 14.99
CA LEU A 118 -44.87 27.81 14.42
C LEU A 118 -43.83 27.14 15.33
N THR A 119 -43.90 27.36 16.66
CA THR A 119 -42.96 26.77 17.61
C THR A 119 -43.17 25.27 17.84
N SER A 120 -44.40 24.77 17.69
CA SER A 120 -44.73 23.35 17.92
C SER A 120 -44.23 22.42 16.80
N VAL A 121 -43.84 22.98 15.65
CA VAL A 121 -43.39 22.22 14.47
C VAL A 121 -42.00 21.62 14.65
N ILE A 122 -41.15 22.23 15.48
CA ILE A 122 -39.81 21.71 15.76
C ILE A 122 -39.88 21.03 17.14
N PRO A 123 -39.97 19.69 17.20
CA PRO A 123 -39.97 18.98 18.47
C PRO A 123 -38.62 19.20 19.18
N PRO A 124 -38.60 19.74 20.41
CA PRO A 124 -37.37 19.92 21.17
C PRO A 124 -36.68 18.59 21.54
N GLU A 125 -37.39 17.46 21.41
CA GLU A 125 -36.88 16.11 21.72
C GLU A 125 -35.93 15.55 20.65
N LEU A 126 -35.99 16.04 19.41
CA LEU A 126 -35.29 15.46 18.26
C LEU A 126 -33.75 15.42 18.40
N PRO A 127 -33.06 16.47 18.91
CA PRO A 127 -31.62 16.40 19.16
C PRO A 127 -31.23 15.40 20.27
N ILE A 128 -32.10 15.22 21.26
CA ILE A 128 -31.87 14.31 22.39
C ILE A 128 -31.98 12.85 21.91
N GLU A 129 -33.01 12.54 21.12
CA GLU A 129 -33.22 11.22 20.53
C GLU A 129 -32.03 10.79 19.66
N LEU A 130 -31.56 11.69 18.79
CA LEU A 130 -30.41 11.42 17.93
C LEU A 130 -29.13 11.15 18.75
N SER A 131 -28.92 11.89 19.84
CA SER A 131 -27.75 11.70 20.71
C SER A 131 -27.82 10.36 21.46
N LEU A 132 -29.00 9.97 21.94
CA LEU A 132 -29.22 8.68 22.60
C LEU A 132 -29.00 7.51 21.63
N ALA A 133 -29.52 7.60 20.40
CA ALA A 133 -29.34 6.56 19.38
C ALA A 133 -27.86 6.33 19.02
N VAL A 134 -27.10 7.41 18.85
CA VAL A 134 -25.66 7.35 18.56
C VAL A 134 -24.87 6.75 19.73
N ASN A 135 -25.18 7.13 20.97
CA ASN A 135 -24.51 6.58 22.16
C ASN A 135 -24.79 5.09 22.35
N THR A 136 -26.04 4.64 22.16
CA THR A 136 -26.37 3.22 22.19
C THR A 136 -25.62 2.43 21.12
N SER A 137 -25.50 3.00 19.91
CA SER A 137 -24.74 2.39 18.82
C SER A 137 -23.24 2.28 19.14
N LEU A 138 -22.65 3.29 19.79
CA LEU A 138 -21.26 3.28 20.23
C LEU A 138 -21.01 2.17 21.26
N LEU A 139 -21.90 2.01 22.24
CA LEU A 139 -21.81 0.95 23.24
C LEU A 139 -21.91 -0.45 22.60
N ALA A 140 -22.78 -0.62 21.61
CA ALA A 140 -22.91 -1.89 20.87
C ALA A 140 -21.63 -2.22 20.08
N LEU A 141 -21.05 -1.23 19.37
CA LEU A 141 -19.80 -1.40 18.63
C LEU A 141 -18.60 -1.67 19.53
N SER A 142 -18.53 -1.02 20.70
CA SER A 142 -17.46 -1.25 21.67
C SER A 142 -17.45 -2.69 22.20
N LYS A 143 -18.63 -3.33 22.35
CA LYS A 143 -18.71 -4.75 22.74
C LYS A 143 -18.15 -5.69 21.67
N LEU A 144 -18.09 -5.25 20.41
CA LEU A 144 -17.48 -5.97 19.29
C LEU A 144 -16.00 -5.59 19.08
N GLY A 145 -15.42 -4.79 19.98
CA GLY A 145 -14.03 -4.32 19.86
C GLY A 145 -13.82 -3.21 18.82
N VAL A 146 -14.90 -2.58 18.32
CA VAL A 146 -14.84 -1.46 17.37
C VAL A 146 -14.97 -0.15 18.13
N PHE A 147 -13.88 0.63 18.19
CA PHE A 147 -13.83 1.91 18.90
C PHE A 147 -13.96 3.09 17.93
N CYS A 148 -15.07 3.82 18.01
CA CYS A 148 -15.33 4.98 17.15
C CYS A 148 -14.83 6.28 17.78
N THR A 149 -14.04 7.05 17.04
CA THR A 149 -13.59 8.40 17.45
C THR A 149 -14.56 9.50 17.06
N GLU A 150 -15.33 9.31 15.98
CA GLU A 150 -16.32 10.26 15.47
C GLU A 150 -17.72 9.60 15.40
N PRO A 151 -18.56 9.73 16.46
CA PRO A 151 -19.83 9.01 16.54
C PRO A 151 -20.84 9.38 15.45
N PHE A 152 -20.85 10.63 14.98
CA PHE A 152 -21.75 11.10 13.93
C PHE A 152 -21.46 10.50 12.54
N ARG A 153 -20.38 9.72 12.37
CA ARG A 153 -20.13 8.96 11.14
C ARG A 153 -20.83 7.61 11.09
N ILE A 154 -21.27 7.08 12.24
CA ILE A 154 -21.91 5.76 12.30
C ILE A 154 -23.09 5.64 11.32
N PRO A 155 -24.01 6.61 11.21
CA PRO A 155 -25.12 6.52 10.25
C PRO A 155 -24.68 6.50 8.78
N PHE A 156 -23.53 7.09 8.45
CA PHE A 156 -23.01 7.09 7.08
C PHE A 156 -22.56 5.71 6.62
N ALA A 157 -22.24 4.81 7.56
CA ALA A 157 -21.92 3.43 7.23
C ALA A 157 -23.11 2.71 6.56
N GLY A 158 -24.35 3.13 6.83
CA GLY A 158 -25.54 2.60 6.16
C GLY A 158 -25.76 3.13 4.74
N LYS A 159 -25.05 4.19 4.32
CA LYS A 159 -25.15 4.80 2.98
C LYS A 159 -23.98 4.41 2.07
N ILE A 160 -23.14 3.45 2.44
CA ILE A 160 -21.94 3.08 1.67
C ILE A 160 -22.34 2.40 0.36
N ASP A 161 -21.79 2.85 -0.75
CA ASP A 161 -21.97 2.24 -2.06
C ASP A 161 -20.76 1.39 -2.46
N THR A 162 -19.55 1.88 -2.16
CA THR A 162 -18.29 1.27 -2.59
C THR A 162 -17.32 1.08 -1.43
N CYS A 163 -16.92 -0.16 -1.16
CA CYS A 163 -15.93 -0.54 -0.15
C CYS A 163 -14.56 -0.71 -0.79
N CYS A 164 -13.58 0.09 -0.38
CA CYS A 164 -12.21 0.05 -0.86
C CYS A 164 -11.34 -0.75 0.12
N PHE A 165 -10.76 -1.86 -0.34
CA PHE A 165 -9.87 -2.68 0.47
C PHE A 165 -8.42 -2.51 0.06
N ASP A 166 -7.52 -2.37 1.04
CA ASP A 166 -6.10 -2.66 0.81
C ASP A 166 -5.88 -4.17 0.81
N LYS A 167 -4.81 -4.64 0.17
CA LYS A 167 -4.48 -6.07 0.12
C LYS A 167 -3.70 -6.50 1.36
N THR A 168 -2.50 -5.93 1.51
CA THR A 168 -1.49 -6.32 2.49
C THR A 168 -1.93 -5.89 3.89
N GLY A 169 -2.01 -6.84 4.82
CA GLY A 169 -2.44 -6.63 6.21
C GLY A 169 -3.94 -6.42 6.42
N THR A 170 -4.71 -6.17 5.36
CA THR A 170 -6.18 -6.11 5.43
C THR A 170 -6.82 -7.42 4.98
N LEU A 171 -6.66 -7.82 3.71
CA LEU A 171 -7.23 -9.06 3.15
C LEU A 171 -6.30 -10.27 3.31
N THR A 172 -4.99 -10.02 3.26
CA THR A 172 -3.99 -11.06 3.56
C THR A 172 -3.52 -10.92 5.00
N SER A 173 -3.06 -12.03 5.58
CA SER A 173 -2.38 -11.99 6.87
C SER A 173 -1.04 -11.25 6.77
N ASP A 174 -0.55 -10.75 7.90
CA ASP A 174 0.78 -10.12 7.99
C ASP A 174 1.92 -11.16 7.97
N ASN A 175 1.59 -12.43 8.13
CA ASN A 175 2.56 -13.52 8.15
C ASN A 175 2.88 -13.96 6.72
N LEU A 176 4.05 -13.54 6.25
CA LEU A 176 4.59 -13.96 4.95
C LEU A 176 5.18 -15.37 5.08
N VAL A 177 4.82 -16.25 4.14
CA VAL A 177 5.31 -17.64 4.09
C VAL A 177 6.23 -17.79 2.89
N VAL A 178 7.43 -18.30 3.11
CA VAL A 178 8.37 -18.62 2.04
C VAL A 178 8.08 -20.03 1.55
N ASP A 179 7.60 -20.18 0.33
CA ASP A 179 7.26 -21.49 -0.25
C ASP A 179 8.53 -22.21 -0.73
N GLY A 180 9.55 -21.45 -1.15
CA GLY A 180 10.84 -21.98 -1.58
C GLY A 180 11.46 -21.14 -2.69
N VAL A 181 12.32 -21.78 -3.49
CA VAL A 181 13.01 -21.14 -4.62
C VAL A 181 12.73 -21.89 -5.91
N ALA A 182 12.27 -21.20 -6.96
CA ALA A 182 12.18 -21.75 -8.30
C ALA A 182 13.47 -21.46 -9.06
N LEU A 183 14.24 -22.49 -9.40
CA LEU A 183 15.54 -22.36 -10.08
C LEU A 183 15.42 -22.18 -11.61
N ALA A 184 14.21 -22.32 -12.16
CA ALA A 184 13.94 -22.25 -13.60
C ALA A 184 14.84 -23.19 -14.46
N LYS A 185 15.20 -24.36 -13.91
CA LYS A 185 15.94 -25.42 -14.62
C LYS A 185 15.02 -26.52 -15.16
N ASN A 186 13.93 -26.81 -14.43
CA ASN A 186 12.94 -27.85 -14.76
C ASN A 186 11.53 -27.24 -14.72
N GLY A 187 11.31 -26.11 -15.42
CA GLY A 187 10.06 -25.36 -15.34
C GLY A 187 9.83 -24.69 -13.99
N SER A 188 8.56 -24.60 -13.58
CA SER A 188 8.06 -23.88 -12.40
C SER A 188 8.08 -24.69 -11.10
N THR A 189 8.90 -25.74 -11.02
CA THR A 189 9.03 -26.55 -9.80
C THR A 189 9.69 -25.76 -8.68
N ILE A 190 9.01 -25.65 -7.54
CA ILE A 190 9.55 -25.02 -6.33
C ILE A 190 10.50 -26.00 -5.65
N THR A 191 11.76 -25.59 -5.49
CA THR A 191 12.75 -26.33 -4.72
C THR A 191 12.68 -25.88 -3.26
N SER A 192 12.65 -26.84 -2.33
CA SER A 192 12.73 -26.55 -0.90
C SER A 192 14.05 -25.85 -0.57
N ILE A 193 14.04 -24.95 0.41
CA ILE A 193 15.21 -24.17 0.83
C ILE A 193 16.39 -25.06 1.23
N SER A 194 16.10 -26.28 1.72
CA SER A 194 17.12 -27.28 2.05
C SER A 194 17.85 -27.85 0.84
N ASP A 195 17.34 -27.72 -0.38
CA ASP A 195 17.92 -28.36 -1.57
C ASP A 195 18.44 -27.34 -2.59
N VAL A 196 18.39 -26.05 -2.26
CA VAL A 196 18.87 -24.99 -3.14
C VAL A 196 20.41 -24.91 -3.18
N PRO A 197 20.99 -24.45 -4.32
CA PRO A 197 22.42 -24.22 -4.45
C PRO A 197 22.96 -23.24 -3.40
N ILE A 198 24.23 -23.39 -3.03
CA ILE A 198 24.85 -22.58 -1.98
C ILE A 198 24.85 -21.10 -2.32
N GLU A 199 25.01 -20.74 -3.60
CA GLU A 199 24.98 -19.36 -4.08
C GLU A 199 23.61 -18.72 -3.84
N THR A 200 22.54 -19.51 -3.96
CA THR A 200 21.16 -19.06 -3.67
C THR A 200 21.02 -18.75 -2.19
N VAL A 201 21.46 -19.67 -1.32
CA VAL A 201 21.42 -19.49 0.14
C VAL A 201 22.25 -18.27 0.54
N GLN A 202 23.43 -18.09 -0.05
CA GLN A 202 24.30 -16.93 0.20
C GLN A 202 23.59 -15.62 -0.15
N VAL A 203 22.92 -15.54 -1.31
CA VAL A 203 22.16 -14.34 -1.69
C VAL A 203 21.01 -14.07 -0.72
N LEU A 204 20.25 -15.09 -0.34
CA LEU A 204 19.14 -14.96 0.62
C LEU A 204 19.63 -14.54 2.02
N ALA A 205 20.80 -15.02 2.42
CA ALA A 205 21.41 -14.74 3.71
C ALA A 205 21.96 -13.31 3.81
N VAL A 206 22.63 -12.80 2.77
CA VAL A 206 23.33 -11.51 2.85
C VAL A 206 22.56 -10.33 2.29
N CYS A 207 21.66 -10.57 1.32
CA CYS A 207 20.91 -9.52 0.67
C CYS A 207 19.69 -9.14 1.51
N HIS A 208 19.91 -8.48 2.64
CA HIS A 208 18.85 -7.96 3.51
C HIS A 208 19.24 -6.66 4.19
N ALA A 209 18.25 -5.86 4.61
CA ALA A 209 18.42 -4.65 5.40
C ALA A 209 18.20 -4.87 6.91
N LEU A 210 18.05 -6.13 7.35
CA LEU A 210 17.87 -6.50 8.75
C LEU A 210 19.04 -6.05 9.64
N SER A 211 18.73 -5.73 10.89
CA SER A 211 19.69 -5.42 11.95
C SER A 211 19.34 -6.19 13.22
N GLN A 212 20.36 -6.77 13.87
CA GLN A 212 20.22 -7.49 15.14
C GLN A 212 20.37 -6.51 16.31
N LEU A 213 19.35 -6.45 17.16
CA LEU A 213 19.34 -5.69 18.41
C LEU A 213 19.33 -6.63 19.62
N ASP A 214 19.37 -6.07 20.83
CA ASP A 214 19.20 -6.82 22.07
C ASP A 214 17.84 -7.53 22.16
N ASP A 215 16.76 -6.86 21.74
CA ASP A 215 15.39 -7.38 21.76
C ASP A 215 15.06 -8.27 20.54
N GLY A 216 16.04 -8.55 19.67
CA GLY A 216 15.88 -9.42 18.49
C GLY A 216 16.15 -8.75 17.14
N ILE A 217 15.79 -9.44 16.06
CA ILE A 217 15.98 -8.96 14.67
C ILE A 217 14.86 -7.99 14.29
N VAL A 218 15.27 -6.80 13.82
CA VAL A 218 14.40 -5.75 13.31
C VAL A 218 14.67 -5.50 11.83
N GLY A 219 13.60 -5.27 11.07
CA GLY A 219 13.62 -4.92 9.65
C GLY A 219 12.34 -5.36 8.95
N ASP A 220 12.38 -5.45 7.61
CA ASP A 220 11.23 -5.85 6.79
C ASP A 220 10.77 -7.28 7.16
N PRO A 221 9.47 -7.50 7.46
CA PRO A 221 8.91 -8.82 7.73
C PRO A 221 9.24 -9.86 6.64
N LEU A 222 9.32 -9.45 5.38
CA LEU A 222 9.66 -10.32 4.25
C LEU A 222 11.08 -10.87 4.38
N GLU A 223 12.01 -9.99 4.72
CA GLU A 223 13.41 -10.35 4.90
C GLU A 223 13.59 -11.23 6.14
N LYS A 224 12.86 -10.90 7.22
CA LYS A 224 12.85 -11.71 8.44
C LYS A 224 12.32 -13.12 8.19
N ALA A 225 11.23 -13.24 7.43
CA ALA A 225 10.68 -14.53 7.01
C ALA A 225 11.70 -15.32 6.17
N THR A 226 12.37 -14.66 5.24
CA THR A 226 13.42 -15.27 4.40
C THR A 226 14.60 -15.79 5.24
N LEU A 227 15.12 -14.96 6.15
CA LEU A 227 16.25 -15.33 7.01
C LEU A 227 15.89 -16.47 7.97
N THR A 228 14.66 -16.47 8.49
CA THR A 228 14.13 -17.54 9.34
C THR A 228 13.96 -18.84 8.55
N ALA A 229 13.49 -18.75 7.30
CA ALA A 229 13.25 -19.92 6.44
C ALA A 229 14.55 -20.61 5.98
N ILE A 230 15.63 -19.86 5.78
CA ILE A 230 16.96 -20.45 5.50
C ILE A 230 17.67 -20.97 6.75
N ASP A 231 17.16 -20.66 7.95
CA ASP A 231 17.73 -21.04 9.25
C ASP A 231 19.13 -20.45 9.52
N TRP A 232 19.29 -19.15 9.26
CA TRP A 232 20.52 -18.37 9.55
C TRP A 232 20.26 -17.34 10.64
N ASN A 233 21.30 -16.98 11.38
CA ASN A 233 21.26 -15.95 12.40
C ASN A 233 22.13 -14.75 11.99
N LEU A 234 21.64 -13.55 12.26
CA LEU A 234 22.37 -12.30 12.09
C LEU A 234 22.98 -11.88 13.43
N THR A 235 24.28 -11.58 13.46
CA THR A 235 24.95 -11.04 14.64
C THR A 235 24.95 -9.51 14.65
N LYS A 236 25.25 -8.90 15.80
CA LYS A 236 25.43 -7.44 15.93
C LYS A 236 26.57 -6.88 15.07
N SER A 237 27.51 -7.72 14.64
CA SER A 237 28.65 -7.35 13.80
C SER A 237 28.35 -7.40 12.29
N GLU A 238 27.07 -7.46 11.92
CA GLU A 238 26.61 -7.65 10.54
C GLU A 238 27.16 -8.94 9.88
N THR A 239 27.46 -9.95 10.69
CA THR A 239 27.87 -11.27 10.22
C THR A 239 26.67 -12.21 10.26
N VAL A 240 26.41 -12.89 9.15
CA VAL A 240 25.36 -13.89 9.01
C VAL A 240 26.00 -15.26 9.14
N ILE A 241 25.52 -16.04 10.11
CA ILE A 241 26.08 -17.34 10.47
C ILE A 241 24.98 -18.38 10.28
N PRO A 242 25.23 -19.47 9.53
CA PRO A 242 24.25 -20.53 9.39
C PRO A 242 24.12 -21.32 10.69
N LYS A 243 22.91 -21.72 11.09
CA LYS A 243 22.73 -22.59 12.27
C LYS A 243 23.22 -24.01 12.03
N LYS A 244 23.28 -24.45 10.78
CA LYS A 244 23.83 -25.74 10.35
C LYS A 244 25.11 -25.51 9.55
N ILE A 245 26.14 -26.35 9.74
CA ILE A 245 27.45 -26.23 9.07
C ILE A 245 27.32 -26.65 7.61
N ARG A 246 26.68 -25.82 6.78
CA ARG A 246 26.54 -26.04 5.33
C ARG A 246 27.31 -25.02 4.50
N SER A 247 27.72 -23.90 5.11
CA SER A 247 28.33 -22.77 4.41
C SER A 247 29.21 -21.95 5.35
N PRO A 248 30.21 -21.21 4.83
CA PRO A 248 31.00 -20.29 5.62
C PRO A 248 30.14 -19.12 6.13
N ALA A 249 30.56 -18.53 7.25
CA ALA A 249 29.97 -17.29 7.74
C ALA A 249 30.26 -16.13 6.76
N LEU A 250 29.25 -15.30 6.54
CA LEU A 250 29.31 -14.17 5.60
C LEU A 250 29.25 -12.87 6.39
N LYS A 251 30.20 -11.97 6.18
CA LYS A 251 30.17 -10.64 6.77
C LYS A 251 29.69 -9.63 5.74
N ILE A 252 28.63 -8.90 6.04
CA ILE A 252 28.13 -7.84 5.16
C ILE A 252 29.11 -6.66 5.25
N VAL A 253 29.55 -6.16 4.09
CA VAL A 253 30.53 -5.07 3.98
C VAL A 253 29.85 -3.78 3.56
N ARG A 254 28.91 -3.87 2.62
CA ARG A 254 28.17 -2.71 2.10
C ARG A 254 26.77 -3.12 1.66
N ARG A 255 25.80 -2.27 1.95
CA ARG A 255 24.40 -2.45 1.53
C ARG A 255 23.99 -1.30 0.62
N PHE A 256 23.42 -1.65 -0.53
CA PHE A 256 22.68 -0.74 -1.40
C PHE A 256 21.19 -1.01 -1.16
N HIS A 257 20.59 -0.19 -0.30
CA HIS A 257 19.21 -0.38 0.15
C HIS A 257 18.21 -0.39 -1.01
N PHE A 258 17.08 -1.05 -0.74
CA PHE A 258 15.93 -1.03 -1.63
C PHE A 258 15.43 0.41 -1.84
N SER A 259 15.11 0.73 -3.09
CA SER A 259 14.45 1.98 -3.48
C SER A 259 13.31 1.66 -4.42
N SER A 260 12.16 2.31 -4.24
CA SER A 260 10.96 2.13 -5.07
C SER A 260 11.21 2.48 -6.54
N THR A 261 12.11 3.43 -6.81
CA THR A 261 12.53 3.82 -8.16
C THR A 261 13.29 2.68 -8.85
N TYR A 262 14.26 2.09 -8.15
CA TYR A 262 15.11 1.02 -8.70
C TYR A 262 14.48 -0.38 -8.62
N LYS A 263 13.52 -0.59 -7.71
CA LYS A 263 12.79 -1.85 -7.44
C LYS A 263 13.70 -3.05 -7.13
N ARG A 264 14.87 -2.80 -6.55
CA ARG A 264 15.88 -3.80 -6.22
C ARG A 264 16.83 -3.35 -5.11
N MET A 265 17.50 -4.32 -4.49
CA MET A 265 18.50 -4.19 -3.45
C MET A 265 19.75 -4.98 -3.83
N ALA A 266 20.92 -4.47 -3.46
CA ALA A 266 22.19 -5.16 -3.64
C ALA A 266 23.04 -5.09 -2.36
N THR A 267 23.89 -6.09 -2.14
CA THR A 267 24.78 -6.16 -0.98
C THR A 267 26.10 -6.78 -1.38
N ILE A 268 27.20 -6.28 -0.80
CA ILE A 268 28.53 -6.88 -0.90
C ILE A 268 28.81 -7.57 0.43
N ALA A 269 29.16 -8.86 0.38
CA ALA A 269 29.54 -9.63 1.54
C ALA A 269 30.90 -10.30 1.31
N SER A 270 31.64 -10.47 2.40
CA SER A 270 32.91 -11.18 2.41
C SER A 270 32.78 -12.52 3.12
N TYR A 271 33.44 -13.56 2.63
CA TYR A 271 33.59 -14.83 3.32
C TYR A 271 35.05 -15.28 3.34
N SER A 272 35.40 -16.04 4.37
CA SER A 272 36.68 -16.72 4.48
C SER A 272 36.45 -18.21 4.29
N THR A 273 37.29 -18.86 3.48
CA THR A 273 37.31 -20.32 3.37
C THR A 273 38.40 -20.82 4.32
N ASP A 274 38.12 -21.85 5.12
CA ASP A 274 38.93 -22.31 6.28
C ASP A 274 40.40 -22.72 6.01
N ASN A 275 40.92 -22.50 4.79
CA ASN A 275 42.30 -22.83 4.42
C ASN A 275 43.06 -21.70 3.70
N SER A 276 42.53 -20.47 3.67
CA SER A 276 43.25 -19.33 3.11
C SER A 276 43.07 -18.08 3.98
N TYR A 277 44.17 -17.39 4.32
CA TYR A 277 44.18 -16.02 4.86
C TYR A 277 43.60 -14.97 3.87
N GLN A 278 42.99 -15.42 2.77
CA GLN A 278 42.49 -14.59 1.70
C GLN A 278 40.97 -14.50 1.82
N VAL A 279 40.49 -13.26 1.95
CA VAL A 279 39.07 -12.93 2.00
C VAL A 279 38.55 -12.82 0.58
N SER A 280 37.49 -13.56 0.26
CA SER A 280 36.77 -13.45 -1.00
C SER A 280 35.50 -12.61 -0.83
N TYR A 281 35.08 -11.95 -1.90
CA TYR A 281 33.90 -11.08 -1.91
C TYR A 281 32.84 -11.57 -2.88
N VAL A 282 31.59 -11.44 -2.49
CA VAL A 282 30.41 -11.73 -3.31
C VAL A 282 29.47 -10.55 -3.30
N ALA A 283 28.90 -10.28 -4.47
CA ALA A 283 27.76 -9.40 -4.64
C ALA A 283 26.49 -10.22 -4.75
N ALA A 284 25.50 -9.85 -3.96
CA ALA A 284 24.18 -10.46 -3.94
C ALA A 284 23.13 -9.39 -4.26
N VAL A 285 22.24 -9.69 -5.19
CA VAL A 285 21.20 -8.77 -5.66
C VAL A 285 19.85 -9.46 -5.59
N LYS A 286 18.82 -8.76 -5.10
CA LYS A 286 17.44 -9.23 -5.16
C LYS A 286 16.51 -8.11 -5.60
N GLY A 287 15.47 -8.44 -6.37
CA GLY A 287 14.52 -7.42 -6.82
C GLY A 287 13.42 -7.94 -7.73
N ALA A 288 12.72 -7.01 -8.36
CA ALA A 288 11.67 -7.31 -9.32
C ALA A 288 12.22 -8.07 -10.54
N PRO A 289 11.62 -9.21 -10.95
CA PRO A 289 12.08 -10.01 -12.08
C PRO A 289 12.29 -9.19 -13.37
N GLU A 290 11.35 -8.31 -13.70
CA GLU A 290 11.40 -7.49 -14.92
C GLU A 290 12.57 -6.49 -14.94
N LYS A 291 13.10 -6.12 -13.76
CA LYS A 291 14.24 -5.19 -13.66
C LYS A 291 15.58 -5.92 -13.62
N LEU A 292 15.64 -7.09 -12.99
CA LEU A 292 16.88 -7.87 -12.91
C LEU A 292 17.18 -8.61 -14.21
N LYS A 293 16.16 -8.93 -15.04
CA LYS A 293 16.35 -9.65 -16.30
C LYS A 293 17.44 -9.05 -17.20
N SER A 294 17.46 -7.72 -17.36
CA SER A 294 18.45 -7.04 -18.20
C SER A 294 19.86 -6.94 -17.57
N MET A 295 20.01 -7.35 -16.31
CA MET A 295 21.28 -7.29 -15.55
C MET A 295 21.99 -8.64 -15.48
N PHE A 296 21.30 -9.72 -15.86
CA PHE A 296 21.91 -11.04 -15.91
C PHE A 296 22.77 -11.19 -17.17
N LYS A 297 23.85 -11.98 -17.04
CA LYS A 297 24.61 -12.44 -18.21
C LYS A 297 23.69 -13.25 -19.12
N LYS A 298 23.77 -13.01 -20.43
CA LYS A 298 22.94 -13.69 -21.43
C LYS A 298 23.06 -15.22 -21.34
N ASP A 299 24.25 -15.72 -21.07
CA ASP A 299 24.53 -17.17 -20.99
C ASP A 299 24.03 -17.82 -19.71
N GLU A 300 23.76 -17.03 -18.66
CA GLU A 300 23.31 -17.53 -17.35
C GLU A 300 21.83 -17.24 -17.07
N CYS A 301 21.12 -16.58 -17.99
CA CYS A 301 19.68 -16.35 -17.89
C CYS A 301 18.92 -17.53 -18.51
N PRO A 302 18.08 -18.26 -17.76
CA PRO A 302 17.30 -19.36 -18.30
C PRO A 302 16.35 -18.91 -19.42
N ALA A 303 16.18 -19.73 -20.46
CA ALA A 303 15.22 -19.45 -21.54
C ALA A 303 13.79 -19.32 -21.02
N GLU A 304 13.42 -20.12 -20.02
CA GLU A 304 12.11 -20.15 -19.37
C GLU A 304 11.94 -19.08 -18.27
N TYR A 305 12.87 -18.13 -18.14
CA TYR A 305 12.83 -17.11 -17.08
C TYR A 305 11.47 -16.41 -17.00
N ASP A 306 10.95 -15.96 -18.15
CA ASP A 306 9.68 -15.23 -18.21
C ASP A 306 8.48 -16.09 -17.84
N GLU A 307 8.44 -17.30 -18.39
CA GLU A 307 7.35 -18.25 -18.18
C GLU A 307 7.24 -18.63 -16.70
N VAL A 308 8.36 -18.97 -16.07
CA VAL A 308 8.40 -19.39 -14.65
C VAL A 308 7.96 -18.25 -13.74
N TYR A 309 8.49 -17.03 -13.92
CA TYR A 309 8.09 -15.92 -13.04
C TYR A 309 6.62 -15.54 -13.24
N LEU A 310 6.13 -15.55 -14.50
CA LEU A 310 4.75 -15.21 -14.81
C LEU A 310 3.79 -16.24 -14.23
N GLU A 311 4.12 -17.53 -14.32
CA GLU A 311 3.29 -18.60 -13.78
C GLU A 311 3.11 -18.45 -12.26
N HIS A 312 4.20 -18.25 -11.50
CA HIS A 312 4.11 -18.05 -10.06
C HIS A 312 3.41 -16.73 -9.70
N SER A 313 3.62 -15.66 -10.47
CA SER A 313 2.93 -14.39 -10.25
C SER A 313 1.42 -14.50 -10.50
N ARG A 314 1.00 -15.29 -11.50
CA ARG A 314 -0.40 -15.60 -11.81
C ARG A 314 -1.06 -16.49 -10.74
N LYS A 315 -0.27 -17.26 -9.99
CA LYS A 315 -0.68 -18.00 -8.78
C LYS A 315 -0.73 -17.12 -7.53
N GLY A 316 -0.55 -15.79 -7.66
CA GLY A 316 -0.67 -14.86 -6.53
C GLY A 316 0.56 -14.80 -5.62
N ALA A 317 1.63 -15.53 -5.96
CA ALA A 317 2.87 -15.44 -5.21
C ALA A 317 3.59 -14.11 -5.50
N ARG A 318 4.29 -13.61 -4.49
CA ARG A 318 5.27 -12.54 -4.64
C ARG A 318 6.59 -13.19 -5.07
N VAL A 319 7.02 -12.86 -6.28
CA VAL A 319 8.23 -13.40 -6.90
C VAL A 319 9.35 -12.37 -6.84
N LEU A 320 10.51 -12.76 -6.31
CA LEU A 320 11.73 -11.95 -6.32
C LEU A 320 12.83 -12.70 -7.05
N ALA A 321 13.45 -12.07 -8.05
CA ALA A 321 14.61 -12.62 -8.73
C ALA A 321 15.86 -12.44 -7.87
N LEU A 322 16.73 -13.45 -7.89
CA LEU A 322 17.99 -13.48 -7.15
C LEU A 322 19.16 -13.49 -8.13
N GLY A 323 20.12 -12.61 -7.89
CA GLY A 323 21.35 -12.47 -8.66
C GLY A 323 22.58 -12.61 -7.78
N TYR A 324 23.59 -13.28 -8.32
CA TYR A 324 24.86 -13.53 -7.65
C TYR A 324 26.02 -13.09 -8.56
N LYS A 325 27.05 -12.48 -8.00
CA LYS A 325 28.28 -12.17 -8.71
C LYS A 325 29.47 -12.41 -7.78
N ASP A 326 30.39 -13.26 -8.23
CA ASP A 326 31.66 -13.43 -7.54
C ASP A 326 32.58 -12.25 -7.89
N LEU A 327 33.04 -11.54 -6.87
CA LEU A 327 33.96 -10.41 -7.00
C LEU A 327 35.41 -10.82 -6.74
N GLY A 328 35.65 -12.10 -6.38
CA GLY A 328 36.97 -12.66 -6.17
C GLY A 328 37.71 -12.05 -4.98
N LYS A 329 39.05 -12.06 -5.09
CA LYS A 329 39.98 -11.63 -4.05
C LYS A 329 40.47 -10.22 -4.39
N GLN A 330 39.92 -9.22 -3.70
CA GLN A 330 40.26 -7.81 -3.90
C GLN A 330 40.51 -7.12 -2.55
N SER A 331 41.02 -5.89 -2.58
CA SER A 331 41.28 -5.16 -1.34
C SER A 331 39.97 -4.65 -0.70
N PRO A 332 39.90 -4.56 0.64
CA PRO A 332 38.72 -4.00 1.33
C PRO A 332 38.41 -2.55 0.98
N LYS A 333 39.40 -1.78 0.47
CA LYS A 333 39.22 -0.38 0.06
C LYS A 333 38.49 -0.29 -1.28
N GLU A 334 38.93 -1.05 -2.29
CA GLU A 334 38.26 -1.12 -3.61
C GLU A 334 36.79 -1.55 -3.46
N MET A 335 36.52 -2.49 -2.54
CA MET A 335 35.15 -2.96 -2.25
C MET A 335 34.25 -1.89 -1.64
N LYS A 336 34.82 -0.92 -0.92
CA LYS A 336 34.06 0.20 -0.35
C LYS A 336 33.76 1.27 -1.39
N ASP A 337 34.58 1.40 -2.42
CA ASP A 337 34.45 2.45 -3.44
C ASP A 337 33.62 2.00 -4.66
N LEU A 338 33.38 0.70 -4.83
CA LEU A 338 32.52 0.14 -5.89
C LEU A 338 31.17 0.85 -6.01
N THR A 339 30.81 1.19 -7.23
CA THR A 339 29.52 1.84 -7.51
C THR A 339 28.40 0.82 -7.57
N ARG A 340 27.15 1.28 -7.37
CA ARG A 340 25.97 0.42 -7.48
C ARG A 340 25.86 -0.25 -8.85
N GLN A 341 26.22 0.45 -9.92
CA GLN A 341 26.12 -0.03 -11.30
C GLN A 341 27.09 -1.19 -11.58
N GLU A 342 28.31 -1.14 -11.03
CA GLU A 342 29.30 -2.20 -11.16
C GLU A 342 28.89 -3.46 -10.39
N VAL A 343 28.23 -3.29 -9.25
CA VAL A 343 27.71 -4.40 -8.43
C VAL A 343 26.50 -5.07 -9.08
N GLU A 344 25.64 -4.29 -9.73
CA GLU A 344 24.39 -4.75 -10.35
C GLU A 344 24.52 -5.15 -11.83
N SER A 345 25.75 -5.33 -12.35
CA SER A 345 26.02 -5.74 -13.74
C SER A 345 26.58 -7.15 -13.82
N ASP A 346 26.34 -7.85 -14.94
CA ASP A 346 26.87 -9.17 -15.24
C ASP A 346 26.58 -10.21 -14.14
N LEU A 347 25.32 -10.25 -13.68
CA LEU A 347 24.88 -11.14 -12.62
C LEU A 347 24.63 -12.55 -13.14
N LYS A 348 24.90 -13.54 -12.29
CA LYS A 348 24.43 -14.93 -12.43
C LYS A 348 23.03 -15.07 -11.85
N PHE A 349 22.11 -15.64 -12.62
CA PHE A 349 20.80 -15.98 -12.08
C PHE A 349 20.90 -17.18 -11.14
N VAL A 350 20.38 -17.04 -9.92
CA VAL A 350 20.42 -18.10 -8.90
C VAL A 350 19.02 -18.47 -8.38
N GLY A 351 17.96 -18.09 -9.09
CA GLY A 351 16.60 -18.52 -8.80
C GLY A 351 15.63 -17.40 -8.47
N PHE A 352 14.37 -17.78 -8.32
CA PHE A 352 13.27 -16.92 -7.88
C PHE A 352 12.83 -17.31 -6.48
N LEU A 353 12.88 -16.38 -5.54
CA LEU A 353 12.27 -16.54 -4.23
C LEU A 353 10.76 -16.40 -4.35
N ILE A 354 10.03 -17.46 -3.97
CA ILE A 354 8.56 -17.53 -4.04
C ILE A 354 8.01 -17.34 -2.64
N ILE A 355 7.21 -16.28 -2.46
CA ILE A 355 6.63 -15.92 -1.17
C ILE A 355 5.11 -15.83 -1.33
N SER A 356 4.39 -16.61 -0.55
CA SER A 356 2.94 -16.55 -0.50
C SER A 356 2.44 -15.64 0.62
N CYS A 357 1.41 -14.87 0.30
CA CYS A 357 0.68 -14.04 1.26
C CYS A 357 -0.68 -14.71 1.51
N PRO A 358 -0.82 -15.56 2.53
CA PRO A 358 -2.07 -16.26 2.76
C PRO A 358 -3.20 -15.26 3.09
N LEU A 359 -4.39 -15.55 2.57
CA LEU A 359 -5.60 -14.80 2.88
C LEU A 359 -5.98 -14.99 4.34
N LYS A 360 -6.58 -13.97 4.97
CA LYS A 360 -7.21 -14.18 6.28
C LYS A 360 -8.41 -15.12 6.13
N SER A 361 -8.66 -15.92 7.16
CA SER A 361 -9.71 -16.95 7.16
C SER A 361 -11.12 -16.38 7.00
N ASP A 362 -11.35 -15.15 7.48
CA ASP A 362 -12.62 -14.42 7.45
C ASP A 362 -12.86 -13.63 6.15
N SER A 363 -11.79 -13.23 5.44
CA SER A 363 -11.87 -12.32 4.29
C SER A 363 -12.84 -12.81 3.22
N LYS A 364 -12.82 -14.11 2.88
CA LYS A 364 -13.70 -14.67 1.85
C LYS A 364 -15.18 -14.60 2.24
N ALA A 365 -15.50 -14.77 3.51
CA ALA A 365 -16.88 -14.71 4.00
C ALA A 365 -17.40 -13.27 4.01
N ILE A 366 -16.60 -12.33 4.51
CA ILE A 366 -16.94 -10.90 4.58
C ILE A 366 -17.18 -10.31 3.18
N ILE A 367 -16.28 -10.58 2.24
CA ILE A 367 -16.43 -10.07 0.87
C ILE A 367 -17.72 -10.60 0.22
N ARG A 368 -18.07 -11.86 0.48
CA ARG A 368 -19.31 -12.45 -0.02
C ARG A 368 -20.55 -11.77 0.57
N GLU A 369 -20.53 -11.45 1.86
CA GLU A 369 -21.63 -10.74 2.52
C GLU A 369 -21.82 -9.31 2.00
N LEU A 370 -20.71 -8.60 1.76
CA LEU A 370 -20.73 -7.28 1.15
C LEU A 370 -21.30 -7.31 -0.28
N GLN A 371 -20.88 -8.30 -1.09
CA GLN A 371 -21.42 -8.48 -2.43
C GLN A 371 -22.91 -8.84 -2.43
N ASN A 372 -23.34 -9.71 -1.50
CA ASN A 372 -24.73 -10.08 -1.36
C ASN A 372 -25.62 -8.91 -0.91
N SER A 373 -25.08 -7.95 -0.15
CA SER A 373 -25.77 -6.72 0.23
C SER A 373 -25.65 -5.61 -0.82
N SER A 374 -25.26 -5.96 -2.05
CA SER A 374 -25.14 -5.04 -3.20
C SER A 374 -24.08 -3.94 -3.04
N HIS A 375 -23.15 -4.08 -2.10
CA HIS A 375 -22.01 -3.17 -2.01
C HIS A 375 -21.00 -3.49 -3.11
N ARG A 376 -20.48 -2.46 -3.75
CA ARG A 376 -19.38 -2.61 -4.68
C ARG A 376 -18.09 -2.78 -3.91
N VAL A 377 -17.35 -3.85 -4.20
CA VAL A 377 -16.06 -4.13 -3.56
C VAL A 377 -14.94 -3.84 -4.55
N ILE A 378 -14.00 -2.96 -4.17
CA ILE A 378 -12.79 -2.66 -4.97
C ILE A 378 -11.52 -2.90 -4.14
N MET A 379 -10.42 -3.20 -4.82
CA MET A 379 -9.10 -3.40 -4.20
C MET A 379 -8.12 -2.33 -4.68
N ILE A 380 -7.46 -1.64 -3.75
CA ILE A 380 -6.43 -0.63 -4.04
C ILE A 380 -5.12 -1.00 -3.33
N THR A 381 -4.17 -1.56 -4.09
CA THR A 381 -2.93 -2.14 -3.55
C THR A 381 -1.67 -1.61 -4.24
N GLY A 382 -0.55 -1.68 -3.52
CA GLY A 382 0.80 -1.42 -4.05
C GLY A 382 1.43 -2.62 -4.76
N ASP A 383 0.80 -3.80 -4.69
CA ASP A 383 1.35 -5.03 -5.27
C ASP A 383 1.24 -5.11 -6.79
N SER A 384 1.87 -6.13 -7.37
CA SER A 384 1.82 -6.39 -8.81
C SER A 384 0.36 -6.61 -9.28
N PRO A 385 0.03 -6.20 -10.53
CA PRO A 385 -1.32 -6.40 -11.07
C PRO A 385 -1.70 -7.88 -11.17
N LEU A 386 -0.76 -8.77 -11.48
CA LEU A 386 -1.00 -10.21 -11.55
C LEU A 386 -1.39 -10.80 -10.19
N THR A 387 -0.65 -10.43 -9.13
CA THR A 387 -0.94 -10.84 -7.76
C THR A 387 -2.29 -10.31 -7.28
N ALA A 388 -2.58 -9.03 -7.57
CA ALA A 388 -3.85 -8.41 -7.21
C ALA A 388 -5.04 -9.09 -7.91
N CYS A 389 -4.90 -9.39 -9.21
CA CYS A 389 -5.90 -10.12 -9.97
C CYS A 389 -6.14 -11.54 -9.45
N HIS A 390 -5.07 -12.24 -9.03
CA HIS A 390 -5.20 -13.55 -8.41
C HIS A 390 -6.00 -13.50 -7.11
N VAL A 391 -5.61 -12.62 -6.17
CA VAL A 391 -6.31 -12.46 -4.88
C VAL A 391 -7.77 -12.03 -5.09
N ALA A 392 -8.00 -11.11 -6.04
CA ALA A 392 -9.35 -10.70 -6.43
C ALA A 392 -10.19 -11.88 -6.96
N LYS A 393 -9.59 -12.80 -7.72
CA LYS A 393 -10.27 -14.01 -8.20
C LYS A 393 -10.58 -14.98 -7.06
N GLU A 394 -9.64 -15.21 -6.13
CA GLU A 394 -9.84 -16.10 -4.98
C GLU A 394 -10.93 -15.62 -4.02
N LEU A 395 -10.95 -14.30 -3.78
CA LEU A 395 -11.96 -13.62 -2.96
C LEU A 395 -13.25 -13.30 -3.74
N LYS A 396 -13.32 -13.67 -5.03
CA LYS A 396 -14.47 -13.45 -5.93
C LYS A 396 -14.87 -11.99 -6.12
N PHE A 397 -13.93 -11.05 -6.02
CA PHE A 397 -14.14 -9.65 -6.46
C PHE A 397 -14.53 -9.61 -7.94
N THR A 398 -13.83 -10.43 -8.73
CA THR A 398 -14.02 -10.56 -10.16
C THR A 398 -14.78 -11.84 -10.48
N THR A 399 -15.78 -11.74 -11.34
CA THR A 399 -16.55 -12.88 -11.86
C THR A 399 -16.27 -13.11 -13.34
N LYS A 400 -15.70 -12.11 -14.01
CA LYS A 400 -15.36 -12.12 -15.43
C LYS A 400 -13.85 -12.19 -15.60
N THR A 401 -13.41 -12.47 -16.83
CA THR A 401 -12.00 -12.36 -17.20
C THR A 401 -11.53 -10.92 -16.94
N CYS A 402 -10.39 -10.78 -16.26
CA CYS A 402 -9.85 -9.46 -15.93
C CYS A 402 -8.91 -8.96 -17.03
N LEU A 403 -9.07 -7.70 -17.42
CA LEU A 403 -8.20 -6.99 -18.34
C LEU A 403 -7.34 -5.99 -17.56
N ILE A 404 -6.04 -6.02 -17.82
CA ILE A 404 -5.03 -5.16 -17.21
C ILE A 404 -4.61 -4.11 -18.23
N LEU A 405 -4.71 -2.84 -17.86
CA LEU A 405 -4.18 -1.74 -18.66
C LEU A 405 -2.65 -1.77 -18.62
N THR A 406 -2.03 -2.10 -19.75
CA THR A 406 -0.60 -2.35 -19.89
C THR A 406 0.00 -1.46 -20.96
N GLN A 407 1.18 -0.91 -20.70
CA GLN A 407 1.97 -0.15 -21.67
C GLN A 407 2.77 -1.12 -22.54
N GLN A 408 2.62 -1.05 -23.87
CA GLN A 408 3.42 -1.84 -24.82
C GLN A 408 4.64 -1.06 -25.33
N GLU A 409 4.43 0.17 -25.79
CA GLU A 409 5.46 1.08 -26.31
C GLU A 409 5.40 2.44 -25.60
N MET A 410 6.37 3.34 -25.86
CA MET A 410 6.53 4.60 -25.11
C MET A 410 5.26 5.45 -24.98
N ASP A 411 4.27 5.31 -25.88
CA ASP A 411 2.99 6.02 -25.80
C ASP A 411 1.72 5.18 -26.09
N SER A 412 1.86 3.86 -26.23
CA SER A 412 0.73 2.98 -26.57
C SER A 412 0.29 2.11 -25.39
N TRP A 413 -0.99 2.25 -25.03
CA TRP A 413 -1.63 1.52 -23.93
C TRP A 413 -2.72 0.60 -24.45
N VAL A 414 -2.69 -0.65 -23.99
CA VAL A 414 -3.64 -1.69 -24.40
C VAL A 414 -4.23 -2.39 -23.19
N TRP A 415 -5.47 -2.86 -23.34
CA TRP A 415 -6.12 -3.76 -22.40
C TRP A 415 -5.71 -5.19 -22.72
N LYS A 416 -4.99 -5.85 -21.82
CA LYS A 416 -4.48 -7.20 -22.01
C LYS A 416 -5.05 -8.15 -20.95
N SER A 417 -5.46 -9.35 -21.34
CA SER A 417 -5.90 -10.38 -20.38
C SER A 417 -4.70 -10.97 -19.60
N ILE A 418 -4.96 -11.56 -18.43
CA ILE A 418 -3.93 -12.14 -17.54
C ILE A 418 -3.11 -13.24 -18.24
N ASP A 419 -3.79 -14.03 -19.07
CA ASP A 419 -3.25 -15.12 -19.88
C ASP A 419 -2.70 -14.64 -21.23
N GLU A 420 -2.80 -13.35 -21.53
CA GLU A 420 -2.34 -12.72 -22.77
C GLU A 420 -3.06 -13.16 -24.05
N SER A 421 -4.16 -13.91 -23.93
CA SER A 421 -4.94 -14.41 -25.06
C SER A 421 -5.71 -13.32 -25.81
N VAL A 422 -6.11 -12.25 -25.12
CA VAL A 422 -6.92 -11.18 -25.69
C VAL A 422 -6.28 -9.83 -25.41
N THR A 423 -6.16 -9.03 -26.46
CA THR A 423 -5.66 -7.65 -26.40
C THR A 423 -6.65 -6.72 -27.09
N PHE A 424 -7.02 -5.62 -26.45
CA PHE A 424 -7.85 -4.55 -27.02
C PHE A 424 -7.14 -3.20 -26.95
N GLN A 425 -7.40 -2.35 -27.94
CA GLN A 425 -6.93 -0.96 -27.94
C GLN A 425 -7.66 -0.13 -26.88
N LEU A 426 -7.04 0.97 -26.43
CA LEU A 426 -7.64 1.85 -25.42
C LEU A 426 -8.97 2.46 -25.87
N GLU A 427 -9.07 2.83 -27.15
CA GLU A 427 -10.23 3.48 -27.78
C GLU A 427 -11.41 2.54 -28.04
N TYR A 428 -11.29 1.27 -27.66
CA TYR A 428 -12.37 0.30 -27.79
C TYR A 428 -13.60 0.73 -26.98
N ASP A 429 -14.81 0.39 -27.45
CA ASP A 429 -16.05 0.78 -26.76
C ASP A 429 -16.09 0.24 -25.33
N TYR A 430 -15.94 1.17 -24.39
CA TYR A 430 -15.90 0.91 -22.95
C TYR A 430 -17.17 0.21 -22.46
N LYS A 431 -18.33 0.45 -23.09
CA LYS A 431 -19.60 -0.16 -22.68
C LYS A 431 -19.60 -1.66 -22.94
N THR A 432 -19.09 -2.11 -24.09
CA THR A 432 -18.88 -3.53 -24.36
C THR A 432 -17.85 -4.15 -23.42
N LEU A 433 -16.80 -3.40 -23.10
CA LEU A 433 -15.69 -3.86 -22.30
C LEU A 433 -16.12 -4.14 -20.85
N ILE A 434 -16.81 -3.20 -20.21
CA ILE A 434 -17.35 -3.34 -18.83
C ILE A 434 -18.41 -4.46 -18.74
N LYS A 435 -19.19 -4.67 -19.81
CA LYS A 435 -20.18 -5.75 -19.84
C LYS A 435 -19.53 -7.12 -19.86
N LYS A 436 -18.42 -7.31 -20.57
CA LYS A 436 -17.78 -8.63 -20.75
C LYS A 436 -16.61 -8.90 -19.81
N TYR A 437 -15.93 -7.87 -19.32
CA TYR A 437 -14.67 -8.00 -18.59
C TYR A 437 -14.66 -7.18 -17.30
N ASP A 438 -13.86 -7.62 -16.34
CA ASP A 438 -13.53 -6.85 -15.14
C ASP A 438 -12.21 -6.09 -15.37
N LEU A 439 -12.08 -4.87 -14.83
CA LEU A 439 -10.95 -4.00 -15.15
C LEU A 439 -9.94 -3.86 -14.01
N CYS A 440 -8.66 -3.89 -14.39
CA CYS A 440 -7.51 -3.60 -13.55
C CYS A 440 -6.65 -2.50 -14.18
N ILE A 441 -6.29 -1.47 -13.41
CA ILE A 441 -5.34 -0.43 -13.84
C ILE A 441 -4.14 -0.37 -12.91
N THR A 442 -3.01 0.08 -13.46
CA THR A 442 -1.78 0.36 -12.71
C THR A 442 -1.65 1.84 -12.35
N GLY A 443 -0.77 2.18 -11.40
CA GLY A 443 -0.48 3.58 -11.06
C GLY A 443 -0.03 4.41 -12.26
N ASP A 444 0.83 3.83 -13.11
CA ASP A 444 1.28 4.46 -14.37
C ASP A 444 0.11 4.67 -15.34
N GLY A 445 -0.77 3.66 -15.47
CA GLY A 445 -1.96 3.75 -16.32
C GLY A 445 -2.96 4.79 -15.84
N LEU A 446 -3.10 4.98 -14.52
CA LEU A 446 -3.91 6.06 -13.97
C LEU A 446 -3.38 7.44 -14.37
N MET A 447 -2.06 7.66 -14.27
CA MET A 447 -1.45 8.95 -14.62
C MET A 447 -1.65 9.26 -16.10
N TYR A 448 -1.38 8.27 -16.97
CA TYR A 448 -1.63 8.41 -18.40
C TYR A 448 -3.09 8.75 -18.72
N LEU A 449 -4.04 8.01 -18.13
CA LEU A 449 -5.47 8.27 -18.31
C LEU A 449 -5.90 9.63 -17.78
N ARG A 450 -5.33 10.08 -16.66
CA ARG A 450 -5.65 11.40 -16.08
C ARG A 450 -5.13 12.53 -16.97
N ASP A 451 -3.92 12.40 -17.49
CA ASP A 451 -3.24 13.50 -18.18
C ASP A 451 -3.74 13.65 -19.63
N LEU A 452 -4.07 12.54 -20.30
CA LEU A 452 -4.51 12.55 -21.71
C LEU A 452 -6.01 12.24 -21.92
N PHE A 453 -6.63 11.44 -21.05
CA PHE A 453 -7.98 10.88 -21.27
C PHE A 453 -8.91 11.07 -20.05
N ASN A 454 -8.86 12.23 -19.39
CA ASN A 454 -9.55 12.44 -18.11
C ASN A 454 -11.07 12.20 -18.15
N VAL A 455 -11.72 12.55 -19.27
CA VAL A 455 -13.16 12.30 -19.46
C VAL A 455 -13.46 10.81 -19.49
N PHE A 456 -12.65 10.04 -20.21
CA PHE A 456 -12.76 8.58 -20.27
C PHE A 456 -12.47 7.94 -18.91
N LEU A 457 -11.48 8.44 -18.19
CA LEU A 457 -11.17 8.01 -16.82
C LEU A 457 -12.40 8.12 -15.93
N ASN A 458 -13.10 9.27 -15.94
CA ASN A 458 -14.29 9.48 -15.12
C ASN A 458 -15.45 8.54 -15.48
N LEU A 459 -15.56 8.12 -16.74
CA LEU A 459 -16.56 7.15 -17.19
C LEU A 459 -16.23 5.71 -16.76
N VAL A 460 -14.94 5.35 -16.74
CA VAL A 460 -14.49 3.97 -16.49
C VAL A 460 -14.18 3.71 -15.01
N LEU A 461 -13.78 4.73 -14.24
CA LEU A 461 -13.42 4.64 -12.82
C LEU A 461 -14.51 3.93 -11.97
N PRO A 462 -15.82 4.17 -12.19
CA PRO A 462 -16.89 3.46 -11.49
C PRO A 462 -17.05 1.98 -11.86
N HIS A 463 -16.25 1.46 -12.80
CA HIS A 463 -16.31 0.07 -13.25
C HIS A 463 -15.01 -0.70 -13.01
N ILE A 464 -13.93 -0.02 -12.62
CA ILE A 464 -12.66 -0.64 -12.26
C ILE A 464 -12.78 -1.32 -10.90
N LYS A 465 -12.34 -2.57 -10.80
CA LYS A 465 -12.37 -3.34 -9.54
C LYS A 465 -11.02 -3.40 -8.85
N ILE A 466 -9.93 -3.32 -9.62
CA ILE A 466 -8.58 -3.56 -9.12
C ILE A 466 -7.66 -2.39 -9.51
N PHE A 467 -7.01 -1.82 -8.52
CA PHE A 467 -6.01 -0.78 -8.67
C PHE A 467 -4.69 -1.31 -8.08
N ALA A 468 -3.69 -1.53 -8.92
CA ALA A 468 -2.45 -2.22 -8.55
C ALA A 468 -1.21 -1.33 -8.77
N ARG A 469 -0.14 -1.53 -8.00
CA ARG A 469 1.03 -0.63 -7.98
C ARG A 469 0.68 0.85 -7.72
N PHE A 470 -0.25 1.10 -6.78
CA PHE A 470 -0.65 2.45 -6.41
C PHE A 470 0.17 3.01 -5.25
N ASP A 471 0.67 4.24 -5.42
CA ASP A 471 1.25 5.03 -4.35
C ASP A 471 0.17 5.65 -3.43
N PRO A 472 0.49 6.03 -2.18
CA PRO A 472 -0.48 6.60 -1.25
C PRO A 472 -1.28 7.79 -1.81
N LYS A 473 -0.63 8.68 -2.56
CA LYS A 473 -1.29 9.84 -3.21
C LYS A 473 -2.29 9.41 -4.28
N GLN A 474 -1.99 8.33 -5.01
CA GLN A 474 -2.90 7.78 -6.03
C GLN A 474 -4.10 7.10 -5.39
N LYS A 475 -3.93 6.45 -4.22
CA LYS A 475 -5.05 5.90 -3.44
C LYS A 475 -6.03 7.00 -3.03
N GLU A 476 -5.50 8.10 -2.49
CA GLU A 476 -6.30 9.27 -2.10
C GLU A 476 -7.07 9.85 -3.30
N TYR A 477 -6.39 10.00 -4.45
CA TYR A 477 -7.02 10.50 -5.68
C TYR A 477 -8.23 9.64 -6.09
N VAL A 478 -8.10 8.31 -6.13
CA VAL A 478 -9.22 7.42 -6.52
C VAL A 478 -10.41 7.58 -5.60
N ILE A 479 -10.17 7.62 -4.28
CA ILE A 479 -11.24 7.78 -3.28
C ILE A 479 -11.93 9.14 -3.45
N LEU A 480 -11.16 10.21 -3.63
CA LEU A 480 -11.72 11.56 -3.83
C LEU A 480 -12.50 11.68 -5.15
N GLN A 481 -12.01 11.08 -6.23
CA GLN A 481 -12.73 11.10 -7.51
C GLN A 481 -14.02 10.28 -7.46
N LEU A 482 -14.02 9.11 -6.81
CA LEU A 482 -15.26 8.34 -6.60
C LEU A 482 -16.30 9.16 -5.82
N LYS A 483 -15.86 9.88 -4.77
CA LYS A 483 -16.74 10.80 -4.03
C LYS A 483 -17.25 11.96 -4.89
N HIS A 484 -16.40 12.50 -5.77
CA HIS A 484 -16.79 13.57 -6.68
C HIS A 484 -17.83 13.11 -7.72
N LEU A 485 -17.74 11.85 -8.16
CA LEU A 485 -18.73 11.19 -9.02
C LEU A 485 -20.02 10.82 -8.27
N GLY A 486 -20.12 11.10 -6.97
CA GLY A 486 -21.33 10.92 -6.16
C GLY A 486 -21.41 9.57 -5.43
N TYR A 487 -20.37 8.74 -5.45
CA TYR A 487 -20.35 7.47 -4.71
C TYR A 487 -19.95 7.68 -3.25
N THR A 488 -20.64 7.00 -2.35
CA THR A 488 -20.23 6.94 -0.94
C THR A 488 -19.21 5.83 -0.75
N THR A 489 -17.97 6.20 -0.45
CA THR A 489 -16.85 5.26 -0.31
C THR A 489 -16.52 4.94 1.14
N LEU A 490 -16.20 3.68 1.44
CA LEU A 490 -15.52 3.21 2.65
C LEU A 490 -14.04 2.94 2.38
#